data_AF-A0A2V7RDL8-F1
#
_entry.id   AF-A0A2V7RDL8-F1
#
_cell.length_a   1.000
_cell.length_b   1.000
_cell.length_c   1.000
_cell.angle_alpha   90.00
_cell.angle_beta   90.00
_cell.angle_gamma   90.00
#
_symmetry.space_group_name_H-M   'P 1'
#
loop_
_entity.id
_entity.type
_entity.pdbx_description
1 polymer ?
#
loop_
_entity_poly.entity_id
_entity_poly.type
_entity_poly.pdbx_seq_one_letter_code
_entity_poly.pdbx_strand_id
1 'polypeptide(L)'
;MLKSADYEPTEQERAELSRERFLTSHRAIAACSREFGRLADEIVGRAGALRRELMIEEEPDLRLTPERCIVQIGPVALTIAWLRGALDSLTDGRLLVIAWRGTITRRRFSEAPQRVKQSQVAQTAAAVWEEAFIASADSEATWEWQCEADPSRRYGSADLAEWCIEQARAAFQLQASAAS
;
A
#
# COMPACT_ATOMS: atom_id res chain seq x y z
N MET A 1 -42.05 12.04 -32.04
CA MET A 1 -41.23 10.83 -31.89
C MET A 1 -39.88 11.11 -32.51
N LEU A 2 -38.92 11.58 -31.71
CA LEU A 2 -37.53 11.73 -32.15
C LEU A 2 -36.95 10.32 -32.28
N LYS A 3 -36.51 9.95 -33.49
CA LYS A 3 -35.70 8.74 -33.70
C LYS A 3 -34.41 8.95 -32.91
N SER A 4 -34.22 8.18 -31.84
CA SER A 4 -32.93 8.04 -31.19
C SER A 4 -31.91 7.66 -32.26
N ALA A 5 -30.92 8.52 -32.51
CA ALA A 5 -29.80 8.18 -33.37
C ALA A 5 -29.17 6.89 -32.83
N ASP A 6 -28.76 6.00 -33.74
CA ASP A 6 -28.03 4.78 -33.41
C ASP A 6 -26.72 5.16 -32.69
N TYR A 7 -26.79 5.22 -31.36
CA TYR A 7 -25.64 5.49 -30.51
C TYR A 7 -24.82 4.21 -30.43
N GLU A 8 -23.71 4.18 -31.16
CA GLU A 8 -22.68 3.18 -30.96
C GLU A 8 -21.71 3.68 -29.90
N PRO A 9 -21.59 3.01 -28.74
CA PRO A 9 -20.63 3.40 -27.73
C PRO A 9 -19.21 3.26 -28.30
N THR A 10 -18.39 4.26 -28.03
CA THR A 10 -16.97 4.29 -28.36
C THR A 10 -16.22 3.12 -27.71
N GLU A 11 -15.03 2.82 -28.18
CA GLU A 11 -14.17 1.80 -27.57
C GLU A 11 -13.86 2.12 -26.10
N GLN A 12 -13.67 3.38 -25.78
CA GLN A 12 -13.45 3.86 -24.41
C GLN A 12 -14.67 3.60 -23.53
N GLU A 13 -15.88 3.94 -23.97
CA GLU A 13 -17.11 3.67 -23.22
C GLU A 13 -17.34 2.17 -23.02
N ARG A 14 -17.01 1.34 -24.02
CA ARG A 14 -17.06 -0.12 -23.89
C ARG A 14 -16.05 -0.65 -22.85
N ALA A 15 -14.84 -0.10 -22.82
CA ALA A 15 -13.82 -0.46 -21.84
C ALA A 15 -14.22 -0.05 -20.42
N GLU A 16 -14.77 1.16 -20.26
CA GLU A 16 -15.27 1.67 -18.97
C GLU A 16 -16.42 0.80 -18.43
N LEU A 17 -17.39 0.44 -19.28
CA LEU A 17 -18.48 -0.48 -18.92
C LEU A 17 -17.97 -1.87 -18.56
N SER A 18 -16.96 -2.38 -19.26
CA SER A 18 -16.37 -3.70 -18.97
C SER A 18 -15.65 -3.70 -17.63
N ARG A 19 -14.89 -2.63 -17.34
CA ARG A 19 -14.26 -2.38 -16.04
C ARG A 19 -15.27 -2.31 -14.91
N GLU A 20 -16.34 -1.53 -15.06
CA GLU A 20 -17.40 -1.40 -14.05
C GLU A 20 -18.07 -2.75 -13.77
N ARG A 21 -18.43 -3.50 -14.82
CA ARG A 21 -19.00 -4.85 -14.70
C ARG A 21 -18.07 -5.82 -13.98
N PHE A 22 -16.76 -5.75 -14.26
CA PHE A 22 -15.80 -6.61 -13.58
C PHE A 22 -15.65 -6.23 -12.10
N LEU A 23 -15.39 -4.96 -11.80
CA LEU A 23 -15.13 -4.48 -10.42
C LEU A 23 -16.32 -4.65 -9.47
N THR A 24 -17.54 -4.69 -10.00
CA THR A 24 -18.76 -4.98 -9.23
C THR A 24 -19.01 -6.49 -9.01
N SER A 25 -18.19 -7.37 -9.59
CA SER A 25 -18.36 -8.81 -9.49
C SER A 25 -17.66 -9.43 -8.27
N HIS A 26 -18.17 -10.56 -7.79
CA HIS A 26 -17.50 -11.36 -6.75
C HIS A 26 -16.09 -11.82 -7.14
N ARG A 27 -15.84 -12.01 -8.44
CA ARG A 27 -14.51 -12.41 -8.94
C ARG A 27 -13.48 -11.32 -8.68
N ALA A 28 -13.85 -10.05 -8.89
CA ALA A 28 -12.97 -8.94 -8.62
C ALA A 28 -12.65 -8.83 -7.13
N ILE A 29 -13.60 -9.08 -6.22
CA ILE A 29 -13.33 -9.09 -4.76
C ILE A 29 -12.24 -10.10 -4.42
N ALA A 30 -12.36 -11.34 -4.93
CA ALA A 30 -11.36 -12.37 -4.71
C ALA A 30 -10.01 -12.01 -5.35
N ALA A 31 -10.01 -11.36 -6.51
CA ALA A 31 -8.81 -10.86 -7.17
C ALA A 31 -8.13 -9.79 -6.31
N CYS A 32 -8.89 -8.82 -5.80
CA CYS A 32 -8.38 -7.77 -4.91
C CYS A 32 -7.66 -8.34 -3.70
N SER A 33 -8.24 -9.36 -3.03
CA SER A 33 -7.58 -10.00 -1.88
C SER A 33 -6.28 -10.71 -2.27
N ARG A 34 -6.23 -11.36 -3.44
CA ARG A 34 -4.99 -12.01 -3.94
C ARG A 34 -3.92 -10.97 -4.28
N GLU A 35 -4.30 -9.88 -4.94
CA GLU A 35 -3.38 -8.83 -5.34
C GLU A 35 -2.87 -8.03 -4.15
N PHE A 36 -3.72 -7.79 -3.14
CA PHE A 36 -3.27 -7.25 -1.85
C PHE A 36 -2.26 -8.19 -1.18
N GLY A 37 -2.54 -9.50 -1.14
CA GLY A 37 -1.60 -10.49 -0.61
C GLY A 37 -0.27 -10.48 -1.35
N ARG A 38 -0.29 -10.47 -2.69
CA ARG A 38 0.92 -10.40 -3.52
C ARG A 38 1.71 -9.12 -3.24
N LEU A 39 1.05 -7.97 -3.17
CA LEU A 39 1.68 -6.70 -2.83
C LEU A 39 2.34 -6.75 -1.44
N ALA A 40 1.65 -7.30 -0.44
CA ALA A 40 2.18 -7.45 0.92
C ALA A 40 3.40 -8.36 0.95
N ASP A 41 3.35 -9.51 0.28
CA ASP A 41 4.46 -10.46 0.21
C ASP A 41 5.69 -9.86 -0.48
N GLU A 42 5.49 -9.14 -1.59
CA GLU A 42 6.56 -8.42 -2.31
C GLU A 42 7.21 -7.34 -1.44
N ILE A 43 6.41 -6.56 -0.72
CA ILE A 43 6.91 -5.55 0.23
C ILE A 43 7.73 -6.20 1.33
N VAL A 44 7.25 -7.30 1.92
CA VAL A 44 7.96 -8.03 2.98
C VAL A 44 9.30 -8.57 2.45
N GLY A 45 9.31 -9.18 1.27
CA GLY A 45 10.53 -9.69 0.64
C GLY A 45 11.55 -8.58 0.38
N ARG A 46 11.10 -7.43 -0.15
CA ARG A 46 11.95 -6.29 -0.48
C ARG A 46 12.43 -5.51 0.76
N ALA A 47 11.66 -5.49 1.84
CA ALA A 47 12.07 -4.87 3.09
C ALA A 47 13.35 -5.48 3.68
N GLY A 48 13.54 -6.81 3.54
CA GLY A 48 14.78 -7.48 3.93
C GLY A 48 15.99 -7.10 3.07
N ALA A 49 15.77 -6.77 1.80
CA ALA A 49 16.82 -6.22 0.94
C ALA A 49 17.16 -4.78 1.34
N LEU A 50 16.15 -3.93 1.54
CA LEU A 50 16.33 -2.54 1.96
C LEU A 50 17.07 -2.45 3.30
N ARG A 51 16.71 -3.28 4.29
CA ARG A 51 17.41 -3.36 5.58
C ARG A 51 18.92 -3.55 5.39
N ARG A 52 19.33 -4.52 4.55
CA ARG A 52 20.74 -4.84 4.29
C ARG A 52 21.46 -3.68 3.62
N GLU A 53 20.80 -3.02 2.67
CA GLU A 53 21.34 -1.86 1.98
C GLU A 53 21.57 -0.68 2.93
N LEU A 54 20.63 -0.44 3.85
CA LEU A 54 20.71 0.63 4.84
C LEU A 54 21.55 0.27 6.08
N MET A 55 22.20 -0.91 6.09
CA MET A 55 23.01 -1.42 7.20
C MET A 55 22.27 -1.44 8.55
N ILE A 56 20.96 -1.74 8.53
CA ILE A 56 20.15 -1.87 9.75
C ILE A 56 20.35 -3.26 10.33
N GLU A 57 20.78 -3.35 11.58
CA GLU A 57 21.07 -4.63 12.24
C GLU A 57 19.81 -5.43 12.52
N GLU A 58 18.74 -4.78 12.99
CA GLU A 58 17.49 -5.44 13.32
C GLU A 58 16.73 -5.95 12.09
N GLU A 59 16.15 -7.14 12.21
CA GLU A 59 15.20 -7.65 11.21
C GLU A 59 13.95 -6.76 11.17
N PRO A 60 13.28 -6.64 9.99
CA PRO A 60 12.05 -5.88 9.91
C PRO A 60 10.96 -6.47 10.82
N ASP A 61 10.29 -5.63 11.62
CA ASP A 61 9.13 -6.05 12.42
C ASP A 61 7.87 -5.99 11.55
N LEU A 62 7.18 -7.14 11.44
CA LEU A 62 6.09 -7.35 10.51
C LEU A 62 4.77 -7.51 11.26
N ARG A 63 3.73 -6.81 10.82
CA ARG A 63 2.35 -7.02 11.26
C ARG A 63 1.44 -7.17 10.05
N LEU A 64 0.92 -8.38 9.88
CA LEU A 64 0.04 -8.74 8.79
C LEU A 64 -1.36 -9.04 9.32
N THR A 65 -2.35 -8.42 8.70
CA THR A 65 -3.76 -8.80 8.78
C THR A 65 -4.30 -8.89 7.34
N PRO A 66 -5.48 -9.47 7.10
CA PRO A 66 -6.01 -9.65 5.75
C PRO A 66 -6.10 -8.37 4.91
N GLU A 67 -6.20 -7.21 5.55
CA GLU A 67 -6.40 -5.91 4.90
C GLU A 67 -5.31 -4.91 5.27
N ARG A 68 -4.26 -5.32 5.99
CA ARG A 68 -3.19 -4.41 6.42
C ARG A 68 -1.87 -5.13 6.52
N CYS A 69 -0.83 -4.51 5.96
CA CYS A 69 0.55 -4.91 6.19
C CYS A 69 1.33 -3.70 6.71
N ILE A 70 2.00 -3.88 7.84
CA ILE A 70 2.92 -2.91 8.40
C ILE A 70 4.30 -3.55 8.48
N VAL A 71 5.30 -2.87 7.94
CA VAL A 71 6.70 -3.27 7.98
C VAL A 71 7.54 -2.16 8.59
N GLN A 72 8.11 -2.40 9.77
CA GLN A 72 9.05 -1.48 10.42
C GLN A 72 10.47 -1.86 10.03
N ILE A 73 11.23 -0.92 9.47
CA ILE A 73 12.62 -1.09 8.99
C ILE A 73 13.49 -0.06 9.72
N GLY A 74 14.05 -0.44 10.87
CA GLY A 74 14.82 0.48 11.72
C GLY A 74 14.01 1.74 12.06
N PRO A 75 14.46 2.96 11.70
CA PRO A 75 13.79 4.20 12.03
C PRO A 75 12.67 4.58 11.05
N VAL A 76 12.35 3.77 10.04
CA VAL A 76 11.24 4.03 9.11
C VAL A 76 10.25 2.88 9.10
N ALA A 77 9.04 3.14 8.61
CA ALA A 77 8.07 2.08 8.40
C ALA A 77 7.24 2.31 7.15
N LEU A 78 6.70 1.22 6.62
CA LEU A 78 5.74 1.23 5.54
C LEU A 78 4.44 0.61 6.02
N THR A 79 3.32 1.24 5.69
CA THR A 79 1.98 0.68 5.91
C THR A 79 1.26 0.62 4.58
N ILE A 80 0.69 -0.53 4.27
CA ILE A 80 -0.36 -0.67 3.27
C ILE A 80 -1.65 -1.12 3.94
N ALA A 81 -2.78 -0.57 3.53
CA ALA A 81 -4.08 -0.95 4.06
C ALA A 81 -5.14 -0.89 2.96
N TRP A 82 -5.91 -1.97 2.81
CA TRP A 82 -7.15 -1.93 2.03
C TRP A 82 -8.26 -1.37 2.92
N LEU A 83 -8.82 -0.23 2.51
CA LEU A 83 -9.94 0.44 3.16
C LEU A 83 -11.19 0.12 2.36
N ARG A 84 -12.11 -0.62 2.96
CA ARG A 84 -13.43 -0.87 2.38
C ARG A 84 -14.25 0.42 2.44
N GLY A 85 -14.96 0.72 1.34
CA GLY A 85 -15.92 1.80 1.33
C GLY A 85 -17.23 1.42 2.03
N ALA A 86 -18.18 2.36 2.06
CA ALA A 86 -19.44 2.21 2.81
C ALA A 86 -20.32 1.05 2.30
N LEU A 87 -20.19 0.68 1.02
CA LEU A 87 -20.98 -0.39 0.40
C LEU A 87 -20.22 -1.72 0.29
N ASP A 88 -19.04 -1.81 0.91
CA ASP A 88 -18.13 -2.95 0.79
C ASP A 88 -17.85 -3.37 -0.67
N SER A 89 -17.86 -2.37 -1.57
CA SER A 89 -17.58 -2.59 -2.99
C SER A 89 -16.11 -2.28 -3.28
N LEU A 90 -15.62 -2.76 -4.42
CA LEU A 90 -14.28 -2.36 -4.87
C LEU A 90 -14.25 -0.96 -5.47
N THR A 91 -15.39 -0.46 -5.95
CA THR A 91 -15.48 0.85 -6.59
C THR A 91 -15.29 2.01 -5.62
N ASP A 92 -15.70 1.81 -4.36
CA ASP A 92 -15.52 2.77 -3.27
C ASP A 92 -14.35 2.39 -2.32
N GLY A 93 -13.72 1.23 -2.53
CA GLY A 93 -12.54 0.82 -1.79
C GLY A 93 -11.28 1.59 -2.18
N ARG A 94 -10.33 1.68 -1.24
CA ARG A 94 -9.04 2.36 -1.44
C ARG A 94 -7.89 1.52 -0.87
N LEU A 95 -6.81 1.39 -1.61
CA LEU A 95 -5.53 0.95 -1.08
C LEU A 95 -4.78 2.19 -0.59
N LEU A 96 -4.61 2.33 0.71
CA LEU A 96 -3.82 3.38 1.32
C LEU A 96 -2.38 2.90 1.54
N VAL A 97 -1.41 3.69 1.10
CA VAL A 97 0.03 3.44 1.31
C VAL A 97 0.64 4.62 2.03
N ILE A 98 1.37 4.36 3.11
CA ILE A 98 2.02 5.40 3.91
C ILE A 98 3.46 5.00 4.23
N ALA A 99 4.41 5.89 3.92
CA ALA A 99 5.76 5.82 4.43
C ALA A 99 5.91 6.73 5.65
N TRP A 100 6.45 6.16 6.72
CA TRP A 100 6.61 6.79 8.01
C TRP A 100 8.07 7.02 8.33
N ARG A 101 8.31 8.15 9.00
CA ARG A 101 9.53 8.42 9.75
C ARG A 101 9.27 8.12 11.23
N GLY A 102 10.15 7.41 11.90
CA GLY A 102 10.02 6.96 13.29
C GLY A 102 9.42 5.56 13.43
N THR A 103 9.20 5.15 14.67
CA THR A 103 8.71 3.81 15.01
C THR A 103 7.20 3.80 15.23
N ILE A 104 6.47 3.05 14.39
CA ILE A 104 5.02 2.85 14.53
C ILE A 104 4.67 1.55 15.24
N THR A 105 5.52 0.52 15.14
CA THR A 105 5.33 -0.73 15.89
C THR A 105 6.12 -0.65 17.19
N ARG A 106 5.45 -0.38 18.32
CA ARG A 106 6.09 -0.58 19.63
C ARG A 106 6.35 -2.06 19.82
N ARG A 107 7.61 -2.42 20.13
CA ARG A 107 8.07 -3.76 20.51
C ARG A 107 7.03 -4.46 21.39
N ARG A 108 6.80 -5.75 21.13
CA ARG A 108 6.13 -6.67 22.06
C ARG A 108 6.57 -6.38 23.48
N PHE A 109 5.63 -6.37 24.40
CA PHE A 109 5.91 -6.61 25.81
C PHE A 109 6.74 -7.89 25.91
N SER A 110 8.05 -7.75 26.07
CA SER A 110 8.85 -8.81 26.66
C SER A 110 8.55 -8.75 28.14
N GLU A 111 7.88 -9.78 28.65
CA GLU A 111 7.76 -10.03 30.08
C GLU A 111 9.16 -10.11 30.71
N ALA A 112 9.60 -9.03 31.36
CA ALA A 112 10.51 -9.04 32.50
C ALA A 112 10.50 -7.63 33.12
N PRO A 113 10.27 -7.48 34.44
CA PRO A 113 10.38 -6.19 35.10
C PRO A 113 11.86 -5.92 35.37
N GLN A 114 12.61 -5.50 34.34
CA GLN A 114 13.99 -5.06 34.53
C GLN A 114 14.07 -3.54 34.34
N ARG A 115 14.19 -2.83 35.47
CA ARG A 115 14.55 -1.40 35.51
C ARG A 115 15.85 -1.19 34.74
N VAL A 116 15.79 -0.67 33.52
CA VAL A 116 16.96 -0.10 32.85
C VAL A 116 16.61 1.25 32.22
N LYS A 117 17.40 2.21 32.71
CA LYS A 117 17.68 3.60 32.38
C LYS A 117 17.16 4.18 31.05
N GLN A 118 16.59 5.38 31.20
CA GLN A 118 16.47 6.49 30.25
C GLN A 118 15.79 6.18 28.91
N SER A 119 14.50 6.51 28.87
CA SER A 119 13.75 6.82 27.65
C SER A 119 14.59 7.63 26.67
N GLN A 120 15.07 6.97 25.61
CA GLN A 120 15.10 7.65 24.32
C GLN A 120 13.67 8.14 24.09
N VAL A 121 13.52 9.45 24.04
CA VAL A 121 12.27 10.11 23.66
C VAL A 121 11.83 9.44 22.37
N ALA A 122 10.78 8.62 22.44
CA ALA A 122 10.24 7.94 21.28
C ALA A 122 9.83 9.05 20.30
N GLN A 123 10.62 9.25 19.24
CA GLN A 123 10.20 10.12 18.15
C GLN A 123 8.83 9.62 17.70
N THR A 124 7.81 10.45 17.91
CA THR A 124 6.47 10.18 17.44
C THR A 124 6.54 10.00 15.94
N ALA A 125 6.10 8.85 15.46
CA ALA A 125 6.12 8.56 14.05
C ALA A 125 5.33 9.63 13.28
N ALA A 126 5.89 10.07 12.16
CA ALA A 126 5.30 11.07 11.29
C ALA A 126 5.19 10.50 9.87
N ALA A 127 4.02 10.61 9.26
CA ALA A 127 3.85 10.30 7.85
C ALA A 127 4.66 11.32 7.04
N VAL A 128 5.52 10.83 6.15
CA VAL A 128 6.33 11.68 5.25
C VAL A 128 5.88 11.55 3.81
N TRP A 129 5.17 10.48 3.47
CA TRP A 129 4.52 10.28 2.20
C TRP A 129 3.28 9.42 2.40
N GLU A 130 2.20 9.78 1.71
CA GLU A 130 0.90 9.11 1.75
C GLU A 130 0.27 9.18 0.36
N GLU A 131 -0.16 8.04 -0.17
CA GLU A 131 -0.91 7.95 -1.41
C GLU A 131 -2.04 6.93 -1.30
N ALA A 132 -3.15 7.24 -2.00
CA ALA A 132 -4.29 6.36 -2.14
C ALA A 132 -4.39 5.84 -3.58
N PHE A 133 -4.74 4.57 -3.71
CA PHE A 133 -4.94 3.89 -4.98
C PHE A 133 -6.33 3.27 -5.04
N ILE A 134 -6.86 3.15 -6.25
CA ILE A 134 -8.09 2.41 -6.55
C ILE A 134 -7.74 1.17 -7.38
N ALA A 135 -8.58 0.14 -7.27
CA ALA A 135 -8.50 -1.01 -8.17
C ALA A 135 -8.99 -0.59 -9.57
N SER A 136 -8.20 -0.89 -10.60
CA SER A 136 -8.55 -0.67 -11.99
C SER A 136 -8.28 -1.95 -12.77
N ALA A 137 -9.34 -2.60 -13.26
CA ALA A 137 -9.25 -3.86 -13.97
C ALA A 137 -10.52 -4.14 -14.76
N ASP A 138 -10.41 -4.74 -15.96
CA ASP A 138 -11.53 -5.34 -16.69
C ASP A 138 -11.56 -6.88 -16.56
N SER A 139 -10.49 -7.45 -15.99
CA SER A 139 -10.32 -8.87 -15.72
C SER A 139 -9.27 -9.09 -14.63
N GLU A 140 -9.08 -10.33 -14.18
CA GLU A 140 -8.02 -10.63 -13.21
C GLU A 140 -6.60 -10.46 -13.80
N ALA A 141 -6.45 -10.62 -15.12
CA ALA A 141 -5.15 -10.55 -15.79
C ALA A 141 -4.67 -9.11 -16.03
N THR A 142 -5.59 -8.16 -16.02
CA THR A 142 -5.36 -6.73 -16.29
C THR A 142 -5.39 -5.90 -15.00
N TRP A 143 -5.17 -6.55 -13.84
CA TRP A 143 -5.26 -5.89 -12.55
C TRP A 143 -4.17 -4.84 -12.36
N GLU A 144 -4.59 -3.61 -12.07
CA GLU A 144 -3.71 -2.50 -11.75
C GLU A 144 -4.21 -1.73 -10.52
N TRP A 145 -3.25 -1.17 -9.78
CA TRP A 145 -3.47 -0.14 -8.77
C TRP A 145 -3.29 1.22 -9.42
N GLN A 146 -4.36 1.99 -9.55
CA GLN A 146 -4.33 3.33 -10.13
C GLN A 146 -4.27 4.37 -9.02
N CYS A 147 -3.31 5.30 -9.10
CA CYS A 147 -3.20 6.38 -8.13
C CYS A 147 -4.40 7.33 -8.24
N GLU A 148 -5.01 7.67 -7.11
CA GLU A 148 -6.19 8.56 -7.07
C GLU A 148 -5.82 10.02 -7.35
N ALA A 149 -4.64 10.45 -6.88
CA ALA A 149 -4.14 11.81 -7.11
C ALA A 149 -3.64 12.02 -8.55
N ASP A 150 -3.22 10.96 -9.23
CA ASP A 150 -2.71 11.00 -10.60
C ASP A 150 -3.11 9.72 -11.36
N PRO A 151 -4.23 9.74 -12.08
CA PRO A 151 -4.76 8.58 -12.80
C PRO A 151 -3.84 8.03 -13.90
N SER A 152 -2.79 8.76 -14.31
CA SER A 152 -1.79 8.28 -15.27
C SER A 152 -0.82 7.26 -14.64
N ARG A 153 -0.66 7.30 -13.31
CA ARG A 153 0.17 6.36 -12.57
C ARG A 153 -0.63 5.10 -12.23
N ARG A 154 -0.25 4.01 -12.89
CA ARG A 154 -0.83 2.67 -12.72
C ARG A 154 0.27 1.66 -12.53
N TYR A 155 0.03 0.70 -11.64
CA TYR A 155 1.04 -0.27 -11.24
C TYR A 155 0.44 -1.65 -11.11
N GLY A 156 1.17 -2.67 -11.58
CA GLY A 156 0.97 -4.02 -11.07
C GLY A 156 1.38 -4.09 -9.59
N SER A 157 0.94 -5.13 -8.88
CA SER A 157 1.25 -5.29 -7.44
C SER A 157 2.76 -5.33 -7.14
N ALA A 158 3.57 -5.92 -8.03
CA ALA A 158 5.03 -5.97 -7.88
C ALA A 158 5.70 -4.61 -8.12
N ASP A 159 5.27 -3.87 -9.15
CA ASP A 159 5.80 -2.54 -9.45
C ASP A 159 5.43 -1.53 -8.35
N LEU A 160 4.20 -1.65 -7.81
CA LEU A 160 3.79 -0.83 -6.68
C LEU A 160 4.61 -1.15 -5.44
N ALA A 161 4.91 -2.42 -5.17
CA ALA A 161 5.78 -2.82 -4.05
C ALA A 161 7.15 -2.16 -4.15
N GLU A 162 7.75 -2.17 -5.34
CA GLU A 162 9.02 -1.49 -5.61
C GLU A 162 8.94 0.00 -5.33
N TRP A 163 7.92 0.67 -5.84
CA TRP A 163 7.69 2.09 -5.59
C TRP A 163 7.55 2.40 -4.09
N CYS A 164 6.79 1.58 -3.36
CA CYS A 164 6.61 1.74 -1.91
C CYS A 164 7.94 1.63 -1.15
N ILE A 165 8.83 0.73 -1.56
CA ILE A 165 10.14 0.54 -0.95
C ILE A 165 11.07 1.72 -1.23
N GLU A 166 11.00 2.29 -2.43
CA GLU A 166 11.73 3.53 -2.75
C GLU A 166 11.24 4.72 -1.91
N GLN A 167 9.95 4.80 -1.60
CA GLN A 167 9.43 5.82 -0.66
C GLN A 167 9.93 5.60 0.77
N ALA A 168 10.04 4.35 1.22
CA ALA A 168 10.63 4.02 2.53
C ALA A 168 12.14 4.37 2.59
N ARG A 169 12.88 4.14 1.50
CA ARG A 169 14.27 4.57 1.36
C ARG A 169 14.39 6.09 1.45
N ALA A 170 13.57 6.84 0.71
CA ALA A 170 13.56 8.30 0.76
C ALA A 170 13.24 8.81 2.17
N ALA A 171 12.28 8.20 2.86
CA ALA A 171 11.96 8.51 4.25
C ALA A 171 13.17 8.34 5.19
N PHE A 172 13.99 7.30 4.97
CA PHE A 172 15.19 7.04 5.77
C PHE A 172 16.25 8.11 5.53
N GLN A 173 16.49 8.48 4.27
CA GLN A 173 17.47 9.51 3.90
C GLN A 173 17.09 10.89 4.46
N LEU A 174 15.80 11.24 4.44
CA LEU A 174 15.29 12.45 5.08
C LEU A 174 15.54 12.44 6.60
N GLN A 175 15.40 11.28 7.25
CA GLN A 175 15.68 11.16 8.67
C GLN A 175 17.17 11.31 9.00
N ALA A 176 18.05 10.70 8.21
CA ALA A 176 19.50 10.83 8.39
C ALA A 176 19.96 12.30 8.26
N SER A 177 19.38 13.03 7.31
CA SER A 177 19.66 14.45 7.08
C SER A 177 19.19 15.34 8.23
N ALA A 178 18.08 14.98 8.91
CA ALA A 178 17.56 15.73 10.04
C ALA A 178 18.30 15.44 11.37
N ALA A 179 19.14 14.40 11.42
CA ALA A 179 19.90 13.99 12.60
C ALA A 179 21.37 14.45 12.57
N SER A 180 21.83 15.01 11.45
CA SER A 180 23.17 15.60 11.27
C SER A 180 23.15 17.09 11.59
#